data_AF-A0A365Y6B0-F1
#
_entry.id   AF-A0A365Y6B0-F1
#
_cell.length_a   1.000
_cell.length_b   1.000
_cell.length_c   1.000
_cell.angle_alpha   90.00
_cell.angle_beta   90.00
_cell.angle_gamma   90.00
#
_symmetry.space_group_name_H-M   'P 1'
#
loop_
_entity.id
_entity.type
_entity.pdbx_description
1 polymer ?
#
loop_
_entity_poly.entity_id
_entity_poly.type
_entity_poly.pdbx_seq_one_letter_code
_entity_poly.pdbx_strand_id
1 'polypeptide(L)'
;MAIFSCSKNMQETLPANARSQNQLQQATVPPASSYAVALAGNGFVTTLPAGGAEVITNNGLGNWTNAGSITSTYFRLGLTGQLNVAVRMKVPSGTSNIQVTVNGTVFTKTVTGNAYTDYNIGTVNVTSAGYVKVDLQGISKSSSYFGDVSHIIISGSATTSNVVYANDSANYYWSRRGPSVHLNYPVPSGTTAEWFYNEVTVPAGEDKIGSYFMSNGFNGGYFGIQVNSATERRALFSIWDPAVGKTTLVRKGINVVDNSFGGEGTGGQSYLLFNWQAGTTYKFLTHILPDGAGGSDFSAWIYTPETASWRFIATWKQPNTTTYHSGLYSFLENFNDQNGYLGRSGQYNNQWIRSTTGVWTEITSARFTADATATNDQRRDYAGGVDNSTGRFFLKNGGFFADYVNYNTTFTRSATGVAPTVNLNTLP
;
A
#
# COMPACT_ATOMS: atom_id res chain seq x y z
N MET A 1 -1.75 21.76 22.56
CA MET A 1 -1.49 21.47 21.14
C MET A 1 -2.46 20.38 20.73
N ALA A 2 -3.56 20.77 20.09
CA ALA A 2 -4.65 19.88 19.72
C ALA A 2 -4.50 19.50 18.24
N ILE A 3 -4.60 18.21 17.93
CA ILE A 3 -4.72 17.70 16.56
C ILE A 3 -5.99 16.86 16.51
N PHE A 4 -6.75 17.11 15.44
CA PHE A 4 -8.18 16.88 15.30
C PHE A 4 -8.57 15.40 15.19
N SER A 5 -9.59 15.04 15.98
CA SER A 5 -10.42 13.84 15.82
C SER A 5 -11.60 14.20 14.91
N CYS A 6 -11.80 13.45 13.82
CA CYS A 6 -13.00 13.56 13.00
C CYS A 6 -14.00 12.47 13.37
N SER A 7 -15.02 12.85 14.12
CA SER A 7 -16.29 12.15 14.21
C SER A 7 -17.41 13.12 13.81
N LYS A 8 -18.36 12.67 12.98
CA LYS A 8 -19.82 12.81 13.17
C LYS A 8 -20.63 12.53 11.88
N ASN A 9 -21.63 11.68 12.04
CA ASN A 9 -22.89 11.70 11.29
C ASN A 9 -23.79 12.82 11.83
N MET A 10 -24.51 13.53 10.95
CA MET A 10 -25.98 13.59 10.86
C MET A 10 -26.45 14.82 10.07
N GLN A 11 -27.55 14.61 9.35
CA GLN A 11 -28.30 15.55 8.51
C GLN A 11 -28.79 16.78 9.26
N GLU A 12 -28.82 17.95 8.59
CA GLU A 12 -29.99 18.84 8.57
C GLU A 12 -29.87 19.93 7.48
N THR A 13 -30.92 19.98 6.65
CA THR A 13 -31.54 21.13 5.93
C THR A 13 -30.69 22.21 5.24
N LEU A 14 -30.86 22.31 3.91
CA LEU A 14 -30.51 23.46 3.07
C LEU A 14 -31.68 24.47 2.99
N PRO A 15 -31.40 25.78 2.91
CA PRO A 15 -32.25 26.72 2.18
C PRO A 15 -31.57 27.23 0.89
N ALA A 16 -32.43 27.66 -0.03
CA ALA A 16 -32.15 27.92 -1.44
C ALA A 16 -31.51 29.29 -1.75
N ASN A 17 -30.99 29.35 -2.98
CA ASN A 17 -30.72 30.51 -3.85
C ASN A 17 -29.46 31.35 -3.63
N ALA A 18 -28.49 31.18 -4.54
CA ALA A 18 -27.95 32.29 -5.34
C ALA A 18 -27.38 31.74 -6.67
N ARG A 19 -28.02 32.10 -7.79
CA ARG A 19 -27.44 31.98 -9.14
C ARG A 19 -26.36 33.06 -9.27
N SER A 20 -25.15 32.68 -9.68
CA SER A 20 -24.21 33.59 -10.32
C SER A 20 -23.60 32.93 -11.56
N GLN A 21 -23.40 33.76 -12.57
CA GLN A 21 -23.24 33.40 -13.97
C GLN A 21 -21.87 32.82 -14.28
N ASN A 22 -21.85 31.81 -15.14
CA ASN A 22 -20.67 31.30 -15.81
C ASN A 22 -19.99 32.41 -16.63
N GLN A 23 -18.77 32.79 -16.26
CA GLN A 23 -17.78 33.29 -17.20
C GLN A 23 -16.68 32.25 -17.33
N LEU A 24 -16.59 31.66 -18.53
CA LEU A 24 -15.48 30.82 -18.97
C LEU A 24 -14.23 31.70 -19.09
N GLN A 25 -13.45 31.77 -18.02
CA GLN A 25 -12.06 32.19 -18.11
C GLN A 25 -11.25 30.99 -18.60
N GLN A 26 -10.94 30.99 -19.90
CA GLN A 26 -9.81 30.21 -20.40
C GLN A 26 -8.56 30.70 -19.67
N ALA A 27 -8.10 29.92 -18.71
CA ALA A 27 -6.81 30.14 -18.09
C ALA A 27 -5.73 29.93 -19.16
N THR A 28 -5.09 31.04 -19.52
CA THR A 28 -3.86 31.07 -20.31
C THR A 28 -2.78 30.27 -19.55
N VAL A 29 -2.36 29.15 -20.13
CA VAL A 29 -1.31 28.29 -19.61
C VAL A 29 0.00 29.10 -19.54
N PRO A 30 0.67 29.20 -18.37
CA PRO A 30 1.99 29.82 -18.26
C PRO A 30 3.04 29.03 -19.08
N PRO A 31 4.14 29.67 -19.54
CA PRO A 31 5.15 29.01 -20.36
C PRO A 31 5.87 27.90 -19.56
N ALA A 32 6.02 26.73 -20.20
CA ALA A 32 6.84 25.55 -19.80
C ALA A 32 6.99 25.29 -18.29
N SER A 33 6.05 24.56 -17.70
CA SER A 33 6.15 24.06 -16.33
C SER A 33 7.34 23.12 -16.16
N SER A 34 8.40 23.62 -15.52
CA SER A 34 9.51 22.82 -15.01
C SER A 34 9.19 22.32 -13.60
N TYR A 35 9.40 21.03 -13.34
CA TYR A 35 9.17 20.41 -12.03
C TYR A 35 10.46 19.82 -11.49
N ALA A 36 10.66 19.95 -10.17
CA ALA A 36 11.76 19.33 -9.46
C ALA A 36 11.23 18.09 -8.70
N VAL A 37 11.48 16.91 -9.25
CA VAL A 37 11.08 15.63 -8.66
C VAL A 37 12.18 15.18 -7.69
N ALA A 38 11.94 15.35 -6.39
CA ALA A 38 12.92 15.02 -5.36
C ALA A 38 13.13 13.51 -5.22
N LEU A 39 14.39 13.06 -5.25
CA LEU A 39 14.73 11.65 -5.03
C LEU A 39 14.36 11.20 -3.62
N ALA A 40 14.35 12.10 -2.65
CA ALA A 40 13.96 11.80 -1.26
C ALA A 40 12.54 11.22 -1.13
N GLY A 41 11.62 11.59 -2.03
CA GLY A 41 10.25 11.07 -2.05
C GLY A 41 9.97 10.08 -3.18
N ASN A 42 10.78 10.10 -4.25
CA ASN A 42 10.47 9.43 -5.52
C ASN A 42 11.55 8.44 -5.98
N GLY A 43 12.68 8.39 -5.26
CA GLY A 43 13.84 7.57 -5.57
C GLY A 43 13.89 6.25 -4.79
N PHE A 44 14.43 5.22 -5.43
CA PHE A 44 14.66 3.90 -4.85
C PHE A 44 15.97 3.33 -5.37
N VAL A 45 16.76 2.70 -4.51
CA VAL A 45 17.88 1.87 -4.95
C VAL A 45 17.30 0.54 -5.42
N THR A 46 17.23 0.35 -6.73
CA THR A 46 16.54 -0.79 -7.37
C THR A 46 17.51 -1.91 -7.75
N THR A 47 18.80 -1.64 -7.73
CA THR A 47 19.87 -2.65 -7.78
C THR A 47 20.97 -2.21 -6.84
N LEU A 48 21.30 -3.06 -5.87
CA LEU A 48 22.37 -2.85 -4.91
C LEU A 48 23.28 -4.08 -4.94
N PRO A 49 24.50 -3.98 -5.49
CA PRO A 49 25.49 -5.05 -5.43
C PRO A 49 25.87 -5.38 -3.99
N ALA A 50 26.36 -6.59 -3.75
CA ALA A 50 26.86 -6.99 -2.43
C ALA A 50 27.93 -6.01 -1.93
N GLY A 51 27.74 -5.51 -0.70
CA GLY A 51 28.62 -4.50 -0.09
C GLY A 51 28.39 -3.06 -0.58
N GLY A 52 27.39 -2.82 -1.43
CA GLY A 52 26.97 -1.46 -1.79
C GLY A 52 26.39 -0.70 -0.60
N ALA A 53 26.60 0.62 -0.58
CA ALA A 53 26.18 1.51 0.50
C ALA A 53 25.17 2.57 0.04
N GLU A 54 24.80 2.55 -1.25
CA GLU A 54 23.85 3.50 -1.85
C GLU A 54 22.55 3.56 -1.06
N VAL A 55 22.07 4.78 -0.84
CA VAL A 55 20.87 5.00 -0.04
C VAL A 55 20.15 6.26 -0.50
N ILE A 56 18.82 6.22 -0.40
CA ILE A 56 17.97 7.40 -0.51
C ILE A 56 17.78 7.99 0.88
N THR A 57 18.26 9.22 1.06
CA THR A 57 18.12 10.02 2.28
C THR A 57 17.13 11.16 2.08
N ASN A 58 16.91 11.97 3.11
CA ASN A 58 16.13 13.21 3.01
C ASN A 58 16.72 14.21 1.98
N ASN A 59 17.99 14.05 1.59
CA ASN A 59 18.65 14.89 0.58
C ASN A 59 18.70 14.25 -0.81
N GLY A 60 18.11 13.06 -0.99
CA GLY A 60 18.18 12.27 -2.22
C GLY A 60 19.21 11.14 -2.16
N LEU A 61 19.74 10.74 -3.33
CA LEU A 61 20.73 9.68 -3.44
C LEU A 61 22.07 10.13 -2.85
N GLY A 62 22.56 9.37 -1.88
CA GLY A 62 23.89 9.50 -1.30
C GLY A 62 24.61 8.15 -1.24
N ASN A 63 25.85 8.16 -0.73
CA ASN A 63 26.74 6.98 -0.64
C ASN A 63 26.96 6.27 -1.99
N TRP A 64 26.75 6.97 -3.09
CA TRP A 64 26.90 6.45 -4.44
C TRP A 64 28.36 6.23 -4.82
N THR A 65 28.80 4.97 -4.68
CA THR A 65 30.20 4.55 -4.82
C THR A 65 30.36 3.35 -5.74
N ASN A 66 29.30 2.57 -6.00
CA ASN A 66 29.36 1.37 -6.81
C ASN A 66 28.74 1.60 -8.21
N ALA A 67 29.48 1.25 -9.26
CA ALA A 67 29.03 1.37 -10.66
C ALA A 67 27.93 0.36 -11.01
N GLY A 68 27.84 -0.73 -10.26
CA GLY A 68 26.78 -1.74 -10.40
C GLY A 68 25.46 -1.34 -9.73
N SER A 69 25.43 -0.26 -8.94
CA SER A 69 24.19 0.20 -8.30
C SER A 69 23.33 1.01 -9.26
N ILE A 70 22.02 0.75 -9.22
CA ILE A 70 21.01 1.48 -10.00
C ILE A 70 20.03 2.13 -9.02
N THR A 71 19.86 3.44 -9.18
CA THR A 71 18.82 4.20 -8.49
C THR A 71 17.76 4.66 -9.48
N SER A 72 16.51 4.32 -9.23
CA SER A 72 15.38 4.67 -10.09
C SER A 72 14.52 5.75 -9.44
N THR A 73 14.17 6.78 -10.20
CA THR A 73 13.18 7.80 -9.82
C THR A 73 11.95 7.69 -10.69
N TYR A 74 10.77 7.90 -10.09
CA TYR A 74 9.48 7.74 -10.78
C TYR A 74 8.63 9.00 -10.65
N PHE A 75 7.94 9.35 -11.73
CA PHE A 75 6.89 10.37 -11.76
C PHE A 75 5.90 10.02 -12.87
N ARG A 76 4.65 10.45 -12.73
CA ARG A 76 3.58 10.15 -13.68
C ARG A 76 3.28 11.37 -14.55
N LEU A 77 3.10 11.14 -15.85
CA LEU A 77 2.65 12.14 -16.80
C LEU A 77 1.27 11.77 -17.34
N GLY A 78 0.35 12.72 -17.31
CA GLY A 78 -0.98 12.59 -17.91
C GLY A 78 -1.01 12.91 -19.41
N LEU A 79 0.04 13.56 -19.93
CA LEU A 79 0.12 14.01 -21.30
C LEU A 79 1.26 13.32 -22.05
N THR A 80 1.06 13.15 -23.36
CA THR A 80 2.09 12.74 -24.31
C THR A 80 2.87 13.95 -24.82
N GLY A 81 4.05 13.74 -25.39
CA GLY A 81 4.85 14.78 -26.04
C GLY A 81 6.29 14.82 -25.53
N GLN A 82 6.95 15.95 -25.77
CA GLN A 82 8.35 16.11 -25.44
C GLN A 82 8.55 16.22 -23.93
N LEU A 83 9.50 15.45 -23.40
CA LEU A 83 9.98 15.49 -22.03
C LEU A 83 11.50 15.76 -22.04
N ASN A 84 11.88 16.92 -21.54
CA ASN A 84 13.27 17.30 -21.30
C ASN A 84 13.64 16.91 -19.88
N VAL A 85 14.81 16.28 -19.70
CA VAL A 85 15.29 15.78 -18.42
C VAL A 85 16.66 16.38 -18.09
N ALA A 86 16.80 16.86 -16.87
CA ALA A 86 18.08 17.21 -16.26
C ALA A 86 18.21 16.53 -14.88
N VAL A 87 19.44 16.36 -14.40
CA VAL A 87 19.74 15.79 -13.08
C VAL A 87 20.38 16.88 -12.21
N ARG A 88 19.78 17.15 -11.04
CA ARG A 88 20.33 18.07 -10.04
C ARG A 88 21.28 17.31 -9.13
N MET A 89 22.58 17.51 -9.30
CA MET A 89 23.58 16.78 -8.53
C MET A 89 24.85 17.60 -8.25
N LYS A 90 25.69 17.09 -7.35
CA LYS A 90 27.03 17.60 -7.06
C LYS A 90 28.04 16.47 -6.99
N VAL A 91 29.28 16.74 -7.37
CA VAL A 91 30.44 15.84 -7.26
C VAL A 91 31.48 16.54 -6.38
N PRO A 92 31.52 16.24 -5.06
CA PRO A 92 32.37 16.93 -4.09
C PRO A 92 33.85 17.05 -4.47
N SER A 93 34.38 16.04 -5.18
CA SER A 93 35.75 16.04 -5.68
C SER A 93 35.87 15.20 -6.95
N GLY A 94 36.69 15.65 -7.90
CA GLY A 94 36.96 14.95 -9.14
C GLY A 94 35.86 15.08 -10.19
N THR A 95 35.74 14.05 -11.03
CA THR A 95 34.81 13.97 -12.16
C THR A 95 34.12 12.62 -12.17
N SER A 96 32.83 12.62 -12.50
CA SER A 96 32.01 11.42 -12.65
C SER A 96 31.42 11.34 -14.04
N ASN A 97 31.46 10.15 -14.65
CA ASN A 97 30.65 9.82 -15.80
C ASN A 97 29.48 8.95 -15.33
N ILE A 98 28.27 9.39 -15.63
CA ILE A 98 27.05 8.70 -15.25
C ILE A 98 26.25 8.33 -16.49
N GLN A 99 25.49 7.24 -16.37
CA GLN A 99 24.45 6.85 -17.30
C GLN A 99 23.10 7.25 -16.71
N VAL A 100 22.25 7.85 -17.53
CA VAL A 100 20.87 8.18 -17.20
C VAL A 100 19.97 7.52 -18.24
N THR A 101 19.10 6.61 -17.81
CA THR A 101 18.15 5.93 -18.70
C THR A 101 16.75 6.46 -18.44
N VAL A 102 16.16 7.15 -19.42
CA VAL A 102 14.80 7.70 -19.34
C VAL A 102 13.88 6.85 -20.19
N ASN A 103 13.01 6.07 -19.54
CA ASN A 103 12.07 5.15 -20.19
C ASN A 103 12.72 4.26 -21.28
N GLY A 104 13.89 3.69 -20.96
CA GLY A 104 14.68 2.84 -21.87
C GLY A 104 15.65 3.59 -22.79
N THR A 105 15.51 4.90 -22.96
CA THR A 105 16.48 5.70 -23.74
C THR A 105 17.69 6.04 -22.89
N VAL A 106 18.88 5.66 -23.34
CA VAL A 106 20.13 5.81 -22.59
C VAL A 106 20.86 7.09 -22.96
N PHE A 107 21.32 7.83 -21.96
CA PHE A 107 22.18 9.01 -22.07
C PHE A 107 23.41 8.86 -21.19
N THR A 108 24.52 9.49 -21.57
CA THR A 108 25.73 9.58 -20.75
C THR A 108 26.08 11.02 -20.46
N LYS A 109 26.53 11.32 -19.23
CA LYS A 109 26.90 12.67 -18.83
C LYS A 109 28.15 12.69 -17.97
N THR A 110 29.09 13.56 -18.31
CA THR A 110 30.22 13.93 -17.45
C THR A 110 29.80 15.07 -16.51
N VAL A 111 30.11 14.92 -15.22
CA VAL A 111 29.63 15.79 -14.13
C VAL A 111 30.80 16.13 -13.20
N THR A 112 30.91 17.40 -12.81
CA THR A 112 31.96 17.95 -11.93
C THR A 112 31.43 19.11 -11.11
N GLY A 113 31.91 19.30 -9.87
CA GLY A 113 31.67 20.50 -9.08
C GLY A 113 30.99 20.21 -7.74
N ASN A 114 31.39 20.93 -6.70
CA ASN A 114 30.99 20.67 -5.32
C ASN A 114 29.63 21.29 -4.92
N ALA A 115 28.99 22.04 -5.81
CA ALA A 115 27.67 22.65 -5.62
C ALA A 115 26.61 21.94 -6.46
N TYR A 116 25.37 21.88 -5.96
CA TYR A 116 24.26 21.31 -6.72
C TYR A 116 24.01 22.13 -7.99
N THR A 117 24.08 21.45 -9.13
CA THR A 117 23.88 22.03 -10.46
C THR A 117 22.94 21.14 -11.27
N ASP A 118 22.13 21.75 -12.14
CA ASP A 118 21.24 21.04 -13.06
C ASP A 118 22.00 20.68 -14.34
N TYR A 119 22.31 19.39 -14.50
CA TYR A 119 22.98 18.88 -15.69
C TYR A 119 21.94 18.39 -16.68
N ASN A 120 21.79 19.11 -17.80
CA ASN A 120 20.93 18.67 -18.90
C ASN A 120 21.39 17.31 -19.43
N ILE A 121 20.46 16.34 -19.44
CA ILE A 121 20.71 14.97 -19.87
C ILE A 121 20.26 14.79 -21.32
N GLY A 122 19.01 15.13 -21.62
CA GLY A 122 18.45 14.97 -22.95
C GLY A 122 16.94 15.05 -22.97
N THR A 123 16.38 14.66 -24.11
CA THR A 123 14.96 14.79 -24.41
C THR A 123 14.44 13.46 -24.93
N VAL A 124 13.26 13.05 -24.46
CA VAL A 124 12.53 11.88 -24.96
C VAL A 124 11.11 12.28 -25.36
N ASN A 125 10.47 11.46 -26.20
CA ASN A 125 9.06 11.61 -26.53
C ASN A 125 8.22 10.62 -25.71
N VAL A 126 7.28 11.13 -24.92
CA VAL A 126 6.32 10.35 -24.14
C VAL A 126 5.14 10.02 -25.04
N THR A 127 4.92 8.74 -25.33
CA THR A 127 3.91 8.28 -26.30
C THR A 127 2.59 7.85 -25.66
N SER A 128 2.57 7.67 -24.33
CA SER A 128 1.37 7.31 -23.57
C SER A 128 1.40 7.93 -22.18
N ALA A 129 0.23 8.21 -21.62
CA ALA A 129 0.11 8.60 -20.22
C ALA A 129 0.53 7.45 -19.30
N GLY A 130 1.19 7.76 -18.19
CA GLY A 130 1.68 6.74 -17.25
C GLY A 130 2.91 7.20 -16.47
N TYR A 131 3.51 6.27 -15.74
CA TYR A 131 4.75 6.51 -15.03
C TYR A 131 5.94 6.51 -15.98
N VAL A 132 6.83 7.48 -15.79
CA VAL A 132 8.15 7.55 -16.38
C VAL A 132 9.16 7.13 -15.33
N LYS A 133 10.06 6.22 -15.72
CA LYS A 133 11.19 5.77 -14.91
C LYS A 133 12.48 6.44 -15.40
N VAL A 134 13.25 6.99 -14.47
CA VAL A 134 14.60 7.52 -14.71
C VAL A 134 15.59 6.72 -13.87
N ASP A 135 16.43 5.93 -14.52
CA ASP A 135 17.50 5.17 -13.87
C ASP A 135 18.81 5.96 -13.89
N LEU A 136 19.51 5.98 -12.76
CA LEU A 136 20.83 6.56 -12.56
C LEU A 136 21.82 5.44 -12.27
N GLN A 137 22.91 5.39 -13.05
CA GLN A 137 23.99 4.41 -12.87
C GLN A 137 25.35 5.08 -13.04
N GLY A 138 26.31 4.74 -12.18
CA GLY A 138 27.68 5.23 -12.30
C GLY A 138 28.44 4.45 -13.38
N ILE A 139 29.21 5.13 -14.24
CA ILE A 139 30.06 4.48 -15.25
C ILE A 139 31.51 4.48 -14.76
N SER A 140 32.07 5.68 -14.53
CA SER A 140 33.43 5.86 -14.04
C SER A 140 33.54 7.13 -13.21
N LYS A 141 34.54 7.19 -12.33
CA LYS A 141 34.80 8.33 -11.46
C LYS A 141 36.29 8.46 -11.21
N SER A 142 36.79 9.69 -11.13
CA SER A 142 38.21 9.97 -10.84
C SER A 142 38.51 10.03 -9.34
N SER A 143 37.48 10.00 -8.50
CA SER A 143 37.55 9.98 -7.04
C SER A 143 36.76 8.78 -6.50
N SER A 144 36.67 8.62 -5.18
CA SER A 144 35.97 7.51 -4.53
C SER A 144 34.44 7.58 -4.63
N TYR A 145 33.86 8.70 -5.09
CA TYR A 145 32.43 9.01 -5.00
C TYR A 145 31.85 9.49 -6.35
N PHE A 146 30.67 8.99 -6.74
CA PHE A 146 30.00 9.43 -7.96
C PHE A 146 29.30 10.79 -7.80
N GLY A 147 28.81 11.10 -6.60
CA GLY A 147 28.13 12.36 -6.30
C GLY A 147 26.82 12.17 -5.52
N ASP A 148 26.26 13.29 -5.06
CA ASP A 148 24.93 13.35 -4.45
C ASP A 148 23.91 13.83 -5.48
N VAL A 149 22.77 13.15 -5.58
CA VAL A 149 21.68 13.53 -6.50
C VAL A 149 20.43 13.88 -5.69
N SER A 150 19.95 15.11 -5.84
CA SER A 150 18.80 15.58 -5.07
C SER A 150 17.49 15.49 -5.85
N HIS A 151 17.51 15.81 -7.15
CA HIS A 151 16.30 15.89 -7.97
C HIS A 151 16.52 15.42 -9.40
N ILE A 152 15.44 14.93 -10.02
CA ILE A 152 15.26 14.95 -11.47
C ILE A 152 14.47 16.20 -11.81
N ILE A 153 14.97 17.00 -12.76
CA ILE A 153 14.28 18.18 -13.27
C ILE A 153 13.62 17.82 -14.60
N ILE A 154 12.32 18.06 -14.71
CA ILE A 154 11.53 17.72 -15.90
C ILE A 154 10.83 18.94 -16.46
N SER A 155 10.76 19.05 -17.79
CA SER A 155 10.01 20.09 -18.50
C SER A 155 9.60 19.62 -19.89
N GLY A 156 8.87 20.44 -20.65
CA GLY A 156 8.46 20.15 -22.02
C GLY A 156 6.94 20.08 -22.18
N SER A 157 6.46 19.71 -23.36
CA SER A 157 5.02 19.67 -23.63
C SER A 157 4.28 18.59 -22.82
N ALA A 158 4.96 17.50 -22.48
CA ALA A 158 4.40 16.41 -21.67
C ALA A 158 4.19 16.79 -20.18
N THR A 159 4.80 17.89 -19.71
CA THR A 159 4.69 18.34 -18.32
C THR A 159 3.70 19.48 -18.11
N THR A 160 3.03 19.96 -19.18
CA THR A 160 2.17 21.16 -19.12
C THR A 160 1.01 21.05 -18.12
N SER A 161 0.52 19.85 -17.83
CA SER A 161 -0.45 19.58 -16.76
C SER A 161 -0.46 18.09 -16.38
N ASN A 162 -1.18 17.75 -15.30
CA ASN A 162 -1.38 16.36 -14.84
C ASN A 162 -0.06 15.60 -14.62
N VAL A 163 0.89 16.27 -13.97
CA VAL A 163 2.16 15.70 -13.51
C VAL A 163 1.97 15.30 -12.05
N VAL A 164 2.19 14.01 -11.74
CA VAL A 164 1.98 13.45 -10.40
C VAL A 164 3.27 12.80 -9.90
N TYR A 165 3.70 13.21 -8.72
CA TYR A 165 4.86 12.68 -8.01
C TYR A 165 4.70 13.01 -6.53
N ALA A 166 5.46 12.36 -5.66
CA ALA A 166 5.49 12.71 -4.25
C ALA A 166 6.14 14.09 -4.11
N ASN A 167 5.32 15.10 -3.81
CA ASN A 167 5.71 16.51 -3.71
C ASN A 167 5.51 17.09 -2.30
N ASP A 168 5.02 16.30 -1.35
CA ASP A 168 4.92 16.65 0.05
C ASP A 168 6.07 16.01 0.85
N SER A 169 7.08 16.81 1.18
CA SER A 169 8.26 16.36 1.92
C SER A 169 7.95 15.84 3.32
N ALA A 170 6.85 16.29 3.95
CA ALA A 170 6.47 15.78 5.27
C ALA A 170 5.94 14.33 5.20
N ASN A 171 5.55 13.88 4.00
CA ASN A 171 4.92 12.58 3.77
C ASN A 171 5.71 11.67 2.81
N TYR A 172 7.00 11.93 2.59
CA TYR A 172 7.84 11.08 1.73
C TYR A 172 7.94 9.64 2.21
N TYR A 173 8.01 9.39 3.52
CA TYR A 173 8.00 8.02 4.06
C TYR A 173 6.75 7.24 3.58
N TRP A 174 5.56 7.84 3.70
CA TRP A 174 4.29 7.25 3.25
C TRP A 174 4.19 7.15 1.73
N SER A 175 4.61 8.18 1.01
CA SER A 175 4.60 8.20 -0.45
C SER A 175 5.52 7.14 -1.06
N ARG A 176 6.65 6.87 -0.40
CA ARG A 176 7.59 5.81 -0.79
C ARG A 176 7.06 4.42 -0.47
N ARG A 177 6.38 4.22 0.66
CA ARG A 177 5.60 2.99 0.90
C ARG A 177 4.57 2.77 -0.21
N GLY A 178 3.90 3.83 -0.62
CA GLY A 178 2.89 3.82 -1.67
C GLY A 178 1.47 3.63 -1.12
N PRO A 179 0.46 3.72 -2.00
CA PRO A 179 -0.93 3.77 -1.60
C PRO A 179 -1.44 2.39 -1.20
N SER A 180 -1.80 2.22 0.08
CA SER A 180 -2.53 1.04 0.54
C SER A 180 -3.94 1.04 -0.02
N VAL A 181 -4.45 -0.15 -0.32
CA VAL A 181 -5.75 -0.33 -0.98
C VAL A 181 -6.60 -1.32 -0.22
N HIS A 182 -7.93 -1.16 -0.29
CA HIS A 182 -8.87 -1.89 0.56
C HIS A 182 -10.10 -2.36 -0.23
N LEU A 183 -10.69 -3.46 0.22
CA LEU A 183 -12.00 -3.95 -0.18
C LEU A 183 -12.91 -3.95 1.04
N ASN A 184 -14.00 -3.19 1.01
CA ASN A 184 -14.97 -3.11 2.10
C ASN A 184 -16.18 -3.97 1.76
N TYR A 185 -16.51 -4.91 2.64
CA TYR A 185 -17.57 -5.89 2.45
C TYR A 185 -18.82 -5.45 3.22
N PRO A 186 -19.94 -5.14 2.53
CA PRO A 186 -21.15 -4.72 3.21
C PRO A 186 -21.82 -5.91 3.92
N VAL A 187 -22.06 -5.77 5.22
CA VAL A 187 -22.93 -6.68 5.97
C VAL A 187 -24.38 -6.39 5.57
N PRO A 188 -25.16 -7.40 5.13
CA PRO A 188 -26.57 -7.21 4.79
C PRO A 188 -27.39 -6.62 5.94
N SER A 189 -28.29 -5.69 5.61
CA SER A 189 -29.17 -5.06 6.59
C SER A 189 -29.98 -6.11 7.37
N GLY A 190 -30.16 -5.89 8.67
CA GLY A 190 -30.85 -6.82 9.56
C GLY A 190 -30.05 -8.07 9.95
N THR A 191 -28.78 -8.19 9.53
CA THR A 191 -27.91 -9.30 9.92
C THR A 191 -26.95 -8.89 11.02
N THR A 192 -26.99 -9.61 12.15
CA THR A 192 -25.95 -9.54 13.19
C THR A 192 -24.89 -10.59 12.90
N ALA A 193 -23.76 -10.19 12.31
CA ALA A 193 -22.70 -11.10 11.88
C ALA A 193 -21.80 -11.49 13.07
N GLU A 194 -21.80 -12.77 13.43
CA GLU A 194 -20.98 -13.31 14.52
C GLU A 194 -19.64 -13.87 14.03
N TRP A 195 -19.64 -14.45 12.83
CA TRP A 195 -18.44 -14.97 12.16
C TRP A 195 -18.18 -14.28 10.84
N PHE A 196 -16.90 -14.14 10.48
CA PHE A 196 -16.48 -13.73 9.14
C PHE A 196 -15.43 -14.70 8.60
N TYR A 197 -15.66 -15.19 7.39
CA TYR A 197 -14.81 -16.09 6.63
C TYR A 197 -14.37 -15.42 5.32
N ASN A 198 -13.11 -15.59 4.95
CA ASN A 198 -12.55 -15.10 3.70
C ASN A 198 -11.36 -15.98 3.27
N GLU A 199 -11.02 -15.97 1.98
CA GLU A 199 -9.88 -16.69 1.42
C GLU A 199 -8.92 -15.74 0.72
N VAL A 200 -7.62 -15.91 0.98
CA VAL A 200 -6.57 -15.12 0.32
C VAL A 200 -5.64 -16.05 -0.45
N THR A 201 -5.38 -15.69 -1.71
CA THR A 201 -4.33 -16.27 -2.54
C THR A 201 -3.39 -15.15 -2.97
N VAL A 202 -2.11 -15.24 -2.59
CA VAL A 202 -1.08 -14.33 -3.12
C VAL A 202 -0.49 -14.99 -4.36
N PRO A 203 -0.64 -14.44 -5.58
CA PRO A 203 -0.07 -15.04 -6.79
C PRO A 203 1.45 -15.21 -6.69
N ALA A 204 1.99 -16.19 -7.40
CA ALA A 204 3.44 -16.43 -7.42
C ALA A 204 4.20 -15.18 -7.90
N GLY A 205 5.18 -14.74 -7.11
CA GLY A 205 5.99 -13.56 -7.41
C GLY A 205 5.40 -12.24 -6.91
N GLU A 206 4.17 -12.21 -6.39
CA GLU A 206 3.54 -11.00 -5.85
C GLU A 206 3.78 -10.82 -4.34
N ASP A 207 4.42 -11.79 -3.69
CA ASP A 207 4.75 -11.84 -2.26
C ASP A 207 6.02 -11.06 -1.90
N LYS A 208 6.09 -9.79 -2.28
CA LYS A 208 7.25 -8.93 -2.02
C LYS A 208 7.45 -8.71 -0.52
N ILE A 209 8.71 -8.69 -0.06
CA ILE A 209 9.04 -8.32 1.32
C ILE A 209 8.48 -6.93 1.64
N GLY A 210 7.95 -6.76 2.85
CA GLY A 210 7.26 -5.54 3.25
C GLY A 210 5.77 -5.55 2.95
N SER A 211 5.20 -6.67 2.47
CA SER A 211 3.78 -6.73 2.12
C SER A 211 2.93 -7.30 3.26
N TYR A 212 1.76 -6.69 3.48
CA TYR A 212 0.70 -7.24 4.32
C TYR A 212 -0.56 -7.48 3.48
N PHE A 213 -0.92 -8.76 3.33
CA PHE A 213 -2.14 -9.22 2.70
C PHE A 213 -3.18 -9.49 3.79
N MET A 214 -3.89 -8.44 4.19
CA MET A 214 -4.87 -8.52 5.27
C MET A 214 -6.19 -9.10 4.76
N SER A 215 -6.65 -10.19 5.39
CA SER A 215 -7.84 -10.93 4.98
C SER A 215 -9.11 -10.46 5.70
N ASN A 216 -9.13 -10.56 7.04
CA ASN A 216 -10.32 -10.34 7.85
C ASN A 216 -10.13 -9.13 8.75
N GLY A 217 -10.50 -7.97 8.22
CA GLY A 217 -10.61 -6.73 8.99
C GLY A 217 -12.03 -6.54 9.51
N PHE A 218 -12.11 -5.84 10.62
CA PHE A 218 -13.35 -5.46 11.29
C PHE A 218 -13.10 -4.17 12.08
N ASN A 219 -14.16 -3.50 12.52
CA ASN A 219 -14.02 -2.37 13.43
C ASN A 219 -13.32 -2.83 14.72
N GLY A 220 -12.14 -2.26 14.99
CA GLY A 220 -11.35 -2.60 16.17
C GLY A 220 -10.25 -3.65 15.95
N GLY A 221 -10.04 -4.16 14.73
CA GLY A 221 -8.87 -5.01 14.48
C GLY A 221 -8.71 -5.52 13.05
N TYR A 222 -7.74 -6.40 12.89
CA TYR A 222 -7.42 -7.03 11.61
C TYR A 222 -6.76 -8.40 11.78
N PHE A 223 -6.88 -9.23 10.74
CA PHE A 223 -6.22 -10.53 10.65
C PHE A 223 -5.76 -10.83 9.22
N GLY A 224 -4.50 -11.23 9.03
CA GLY A 224 -3.98 -11.61 7.72
C GLY A 224 -2.57 -12.19 7.75
N ILE A 225 -1.89 -12.14 6.61
CA ILE A 225 -0.54 -12.70 6.44
C ILE A 225 0.48 -11.69 5.88
N GLN A 226 1.70 -11.75 6.38
CA GLN A 226 2.79 -10.81 6.08
C GLN A 226 4.01 -11.52 5.46
N VAL A 227 4.77 -10.76 4.66
CA VAL A 227 6.13 -11.09 4.23
C VAL A 227 7.10 -10.15 4.94
N ASN A 228 7.64 -10.59 6.08
CA ASN A 228 8.43 -9.74 6.96
C ASN A 228 9.89 -9.65 6.50
N SER A 229 10.47 -10.77 6.04
CA SER A 229 11.83 -10.84 5.52
C SER A 229 11.99 -12.03 4.57
N ALA A 230 13.21 -12.26 4.08
CA ALA A 230 13.52 -13.45 3.28
C ALA A 230 13.34 -14.77 4.06
N THR A 231 13.37 -14.73 5.40
CA THR A 231 13.33 -15.91 6.26
C THR A 231 12.15 -15.90 7.23
N GLU A 232 11.30 -14.88 7.17
CA GLU A 232 10.21 -14.72 8.13
C GLU A 232 8.92 -14.25 7.46
N ARG A 233 7.86 -15.00 7.75
CA ARG A 233 6.48 -14.72 7.36
C ARG A 233 5.58 -14.98 8.56
N ARG A 234 4.53 -14.16 8.69
CA ARG A 234 3.64 -14.19 9.84
C ARG A 234 2.19 -14.30 9.41
N ALA A 235 1.38 -15.00 10.21
CA ALA A 235 -0.05 -14.73 10.30
C ALA A 235 -0.26 -13.82 11.51
N LEU A 236 -0.75 -12.60 11.31
CA LEU A 236 -0.84 -11.53 12.31
C LEU A 236 -2.31 -11.18 12.59
N PHE A 237 -2.69 -11.22 13.87
CA PHE A 237 -4.00 -10.86 14.39
C PHE A 237 -3.86 -9.77 15.46
N SER A 238 -4.46 -8.60 15.23
CA SER A 238 -4.34 -7.44 16.12
C SER A 238 -5.70 -6.83 16.45
N ILE A 239 -5.86 -6.43 17.71
CA ILE A 239 -7.05 -5.76 18.24
C ILE A 239 -6.61 -4.45 18.91
N TRP A 240 -7.19 -3.33 18.49
CA TRP A 240 -6.95 -2.04 19.12
C TRP A 240 -7.56 -1.98 20.53
N ASP A 241 -6.93 -1.19 21.39
CA ASP A 241 -7.53 -0.80 22.66
C ASP A 241 -8.84 -0.03 22.40
N PRO A 242 -9.86 -0.22 23.24
CA PRO A 242 -11.06 0.62 23.19
C PRO A 242 -10.73 2.05 23.63
N ALA A 243 -11.66 2.99 23.42
CA ALA A 243 -11.50 4.37 23.88
C ALA A 243 -11.25 4.47 25.40
N VAL A 244 -11.78 3.52 26.18
CA VAL A 244 -11.56 3.40 27.63
C VAL A 244 -11.24 1.95 27.96
N GLY A 245 -10.06 1.69 28.50
CA GLY A 245 -9.60 0.36 28.91
C GLY A 245 -8.44 -0.14 28.05
N LYS A 246 -8.04 -1.39 28.27
CA LYS A 246 -6.98 -2.06 27.50
C LYS A 246 -7.44 -3.43 27.07
N THR A 247 -7.10 -3.80 25.85
CA THR A 247 -7.33 -5.13 25.31
C THR A 247 -6.40 -6.13 26.01
N THR A 248 -6.94 -7.28 26.41
CA THR A 248 -6.20 -8.31 27.16
C THR A 248 -6.25 -9.66 26.46
N LEU A 249 -5.14 -10.41 26.53
CA LEU A 249 -5.09 -11.75 25.97
C LEU A 249 -5.92 -12.70 26.86
N VAL A 250 -6.84 -13.45 26.26
CA VAL A 250 -7.62 -14.49 26.97
C VAL A 250 -6.93 -15.84 26.83
N ARG A 251 -6.60 -16.24 25.60
CA ARG A 251 -5.88 -17.47 25.28
C ARG A 251 -5.21 -17.35 23.92
N LYS A 252 -4.22 -18.19 23.65
CA LYS A 252 -3.54 -18.27 22.35
C LYS A 252 -3.25 -19.70 21.95
N GLY A 253 -3.11 -19.91 20.64
CA GLY A 253 -2.74 -21.20 20.07
C GLY A 253 -1.27 -21.58 20.33
N ILE A 254 -0.96 -22.83 20.03
CA ILE A 254 0.39 -23.38 20.15
C ILE A 254 1.34 -22.60 19.22
N ASN A 255 2.50 -22.20 19.76
CA ASN A 255 3.55 -21.44 19.07
C ASN A 255 3.12 -20.05 18.57
N VAL A 256 2.02 -19.51 19.09
CA VAL A 256 1.62 -18.12 18.85
C VAL A 256 2.37 -17.22 19.83
N VAL A 257 2.96 -16.15 19.30
CA VAL A 257 3.57 -15.07 20.06
C VAL A 257 2.52 -13.98 20.26
N ASP A 258 2.44 -13.40 21.44
CA ASP A 258 1.60 -12.25 21.76
C ASP A 258 2.45 -11.07 22.23
N ASN A 259 2.02 -9.86 21.91
CA ASN A 259 2.65 -8.59 22.29
C ASN A 259 1.58 -7.50 22.41
N SER A 260 1.95 -6.34 22.94
CA SER A 260 1.23 -5.09 22.68
C SER A 260 1.78 -4.38 21.44
N PHE A 261 1.00 -3.45 20.88
CA PHE A 261 1.45 -2.58 19.79
C PHE A 261 1.16 -1.09 20.08
N GLY A 262 1.83 -0.21 19.34
CA GLY A 262 1.79 1.25 19.46
C GLY A 262 2.02 1.95 18.10
N GLY A 263 2.00 3.28 18.08
CA GLY A 263 2.38 4.11 16.90
C GLY A 263 1.24 4.38 15.91
N GLU A 264 0.26 3.49 15.83
CA GLU A 264 -0.97 3.61 15.02
C GLU A 264 -2.24 3.49 15.89
N GLY A 265 -2.17 4.07 17.09
CA GLY A 265 -3.00 3.69 18.22
C GLY A 265 -2.27 2.68 19.12
N THR A 266 -2.98 2.08 20.06
CA THR A 266 -2.45 1.03 20.95
C THR A 266 -3.36 -0.18 20.94
N GLY A 267 -2.85 -1.35 21.32
CA GLY A 267 -3.65 -2.56 21.43
C GLY A 267 -2.83 -3.83 21.70
N GLY A 268 -3.49 -4.96 21.54
CA GLY A 268 -2.89 -6.30 21.63
C GLY A 268 -2.73 -6.92 20.24
N GLN A 269 -1.60 -7.60 20.01
CA GLN A 269 -1.36 -8.35 18.78
C GLN A 269 -0.84 -9.75 19.10
N SER A 270 -1.16 -10.67 18.20
CA SER A 270 -0.67 -12.04 18.23
C SER A 270 -0.24 -12.44 16.84
N TYR A 271 0.86 -13.18 16.73
CA TYR A 271 1.28 -13.73 15.46
C TYR A 271 1.82 -15.14 15.58
N LEU A 272 1.60 -15.89 14.50
CA LEU A 272 2.21 -17.18 14.28
C LEU A 272 3.31 -17.02 13.24
N LEU A 273 4.52 -17.50 13.54
CA LEU A 273 5.54 -17.71 12.52
C LEU A 273 5.05 -18.81 11.58
N PHE A 274 4.74 -18.41 10.35
CA PHE A 274 4.09 -19.27 9.38
C PHE A 274 4.65 -18.98 8.00
N ASN A 275 5.51 -19.88 7.52
CA ASN A 275 6.14 -19.79 6.21
C ASN A 275 5.15 -20.18 5.09
N TRP A 276 4.07 -19.41 4.98
CA TRP A 276 3.07 -19.57 3.93
C TRP A 276 3.69 -19.35 2.54
N GLN A 277 3.13 -20.01 1.52
CA GLN A 277 3.65 -20.04 0.17
C GLN A 277 2.76 -19.26 -0.79
N ALA A 278 3.36 -18.46 -1.67
CA ALA A 278 2.63 -17.86 -2.78
C ALA A 278 2.05 -18.95 -3.70
N GLY A 279 0.94 -18.67 -4.35
CA GLY A 279 0.14 -19.63 -5.12
C GLY A 279 -0.82 -20.49 -4.28
N THR A 280 -0.67 -20.51 -2.95
CA THR A 280 -1.56 -21.26 -2.05
C THR A 280 -2.71 -20.39 -1.56
N THR A 281 -3.91 -20.98 -1.50
CA THR A 281 -5.09 -20.33 -0.91
C THR A 281 -5.18 -20.65 0.58
N TYR A 282 -5.06 -19.63 1.42
CA TYR A 282 -5.28 -19.74 2.86
C TYR A 282 -6.66 -19.23 3.23
N LYS A 283 -7.27 -19.82 4.26
CA LYS A 283 -8.62 -19.47 4.71
C LYS A 283 -8.54 -18.83 6.08
N PHE A 284 -9.28 -17.75 6.27
CA PHE A 284 -9.26 -16.94 7.48
C PHE A 284 -10.66 -16.93 8.07
N LEU A 285 -10.74 -17.21 9.37
CA LEU A 285 -11.98 -17.20 10.11
C LEU A 285 -11.80 -16.35 11.37
N THR A 286 -12.72 -15.43 11.59
CA THR A 286 -12.76 -14.61 12.80
C THR A 286 -14.14 -14.68 13.46
N HIS A 287 -14.14 -14.65 14.79
CA HIS A 287 -15.33 -14.70 15.63
C HIS A 287 -15.30 -13.51 16.57
N ILE A 288 -16.41 -12.77 16.64
CA ILE A 288 -16.57 -11.67 17.61
C ILE A 288 -17.84 -11.93 18.38
N LEU A 289 -17.69 -12.10 19.69
CA LEU A 289 -18.77 -12.48 20.59
C LEU A 289 -18.79 -11.58 21.82
N PRO A 290 -19.92 -10.89 22.10
CA PRO A 290 -20.14 -10.24 23.39
C PRO A 290 -20.00 -11.20 24.56
N ASP A 291 -19.28 -10.78 25.60
CA ASP A 291 -18.97 -11.62 26.77
C ASP A 291 -20.10 -11.65 27.83
N GLY A 292 -21.15 -10.85 27.65
CA GLY A 292 -22.22 -10.68 28.63
C GLY A 292 -21.84 -9.83 29.87
N ALA A 293 -20.61 -9.32 29.92
CA ALA A 293 -20.01 -8.55 31.02
C ALA A 293 -19.52 -7.15 30.56
N GLY A 294 -20.01 -6.65 29.42
CA GLY A 294 -19.71 -5.31 28.91
C GLY A 294 -18.47 -5.23 28.01
N GLY A 295 -17.95 -6.36 27.54
CA GLY A 295 -16.88 -6.45 26.55
C GLY A 295 -17.23 -7.42 25.40
N SER A 296 -16.27 -7.62 24.51
CA SER A 296 -16.36 -8.63 23.46
C SER A 296 -15.03 -9.37 23.32
N ASP A 297 -15.14 -10.67 23.05
CA ASP A 297 -14.02 -11.53 22.73
C ASP A 297 -13.86 -11.64 21.21
N PHE A 298 -12.61 -11.51 20.75
CA PHE A 298 -12.22 -11.53 19.35
C PHE A 298 -11.28 -12.71 19.14
N SER A 299 -11.72 -13.69 18.36
CA SER A 299 -10.96 -14.91 18.09
C SER A 299 -10.62 -15.07 16.63
N ALA A 300 -9.45 -15.66 16.33
CA ALA A 300 -8.98 -15.85 14.96
C ALA A 300 -8.39 -17.25 14.71
N TRP A 301 -8.69 -17.81 13.53
CA TRP A 301 -8.15 -19.08 13.05
C TRP A 301 -7.72 -18.97 11.59
N ILE A 302 -6.60 -19.59 11.25
CA ILE A 302 -6.13 -19.76 9.87
C ILE A 302 -6.18 -21.24 9.48
N TYR A 303 -6.77 -21.55 8.33
CA TYR A 303 -6.68 -22.88 7.75
C TYR A 303 -5.40 -23.00 6.93
N THR A 304 -4.61 -24.02 7.23
CA THR A 304 -3.34 -24.30 6.54
C THR A 304 -3.50 -25.56 5.69
N PRO A 305 -3.61 -25.44 4.35
CA PRO A 305 -3.79 -26.59 3.46
C PRO A 305 -2.70 -27.65 3.59
N GLU A 306 -1.49 -27.27 3.97
CA GLU A 306 -0.34 -28.15 4.16
C GLU A 306 -0.57 -29.19 5.26
N THR A 307 -1.41 -28.88 6.24
CA THR A 307 -1.79 -29.78 7.35
C THR A 307 -3.27 -30.13 7.35
N ALA A 308 -4.02 -29.66 6.35
CA ALA A 308 -5.46 -29.78 6.22
C ALA A 308 -6.25 -29.41 7.49
N SER A 309 -5.75 -28.47 8.30
CA SER A 309 -6.30 -28.16 9.62
C SER A 309 -6.42 -26.67 9.89
N TRP A 310 -7.37 -26.31 10.75
CA TRP A 310 -7.45 -24.98 11.33
C TRP A 310 -6.44 -24.83 12.46
N ARG A 311 -5.74 -23.71 12.48
CA ARG A 311 -4.80 -23.33 13.54
C ARG A 311 -5.37 -22.11 14.25
N PHE A 312 -5.60 -22.25 15.55
CA PHE A 312 -6.03 -21.16 16.41
C PHE A 312 -4.89 -20.16 16.61
N ILE A 313 -5.18 -18.87 16.49
CA ILE A 313 -4.21 -17.79 16.72
C ILE A 313 -4.35 -17.29 18.16
N ALA A 314 -5.40 -16.53 18.45
CA ALA A 314 -5.68 -16.05 19.79
C ALA A 314 -7.13 -15.66 19.97
N THR A 315 -7.53 -15.54 21.23
CA THR A 315 -8.69 -14.80 21.68
C THR A 315 -8.18 -13.61 22.49
N TRP A 316 -8.58 -12.41 22.07
CA TRP A 316 -8.35 -11.15 22.78
C TRP A 316 -9.68 -10.60 23.28
N LYS A 317 -9.68 -10.02 24.47
CA LYS A 317 -10.85 -9.36 25.05
C LYS A 317 -10.70 -7.85 24.93
N GLN A 318 -11.67 -7.22 24.28
CA GLN A 318 -11.80 -5.76 24.30
C GLN A 318 -12.84 -5.37 25.37
N PRO A 319 -12.45 -4.70 26.47
CA PRO A 319 -13.41 -4.27 27.49
C PRO A 319 -14.22 -3.05 27.01
N ASN A 320 -15.33 -2.78 27.70
CA ASN A 320 -16.18 -1.59 27.49
C ASN A 320 -16.71 -1.41 26.06
N THR A 321 -16.72 -2.50 25.28
CA THR A 321 -17.18 -2.53 23.90
C THR A 321 -17.96 -3.83 23.68
N THR A 322 -19.28 -3.72 23.53
CA THR A 322 -20.18 -4.85 23.28
C THR A 322 -20.56 -4.85 21.81
N THR A 323 -19.97 -5.73 21.00
CA THR A 323 -20.12 -5.73 19.55
C THR A 323 -20.07 -7.13 18.95
N TYR A 324 -20.59 -7.23 17.74
CA TYR A 324 -20.36 -8.32 16.79
C TYR A 324 -19.50 -7.80 15.62
N HIS A 325 -19.34 -8.57 14.55
CA HIS A 325 -18.65 -8.08 13.35
C HIS A 325 -19.35 -6.86 12.74
N SER A 326 -18.56 -5.84 12.46
CA SER A 326 -18.96 -4.66 11.69
C SER A 326 -17.74 -4.10 10.97
N GLY A 327 -17.97 -3.33 9.90
CA GLY A 327 -16.88 -2.73 9.11
C GLY A 327 -15.94 -3.79 8.52
N LEU A 328 -16.48 -4.82 7.86
CA LEU A 328 -15.70 -5.91 7.30
C LEU A 328 -14.84 -5.43 6.12
N TYR A 329 -13.56 -5.78 6.10
CA TYR A 329 -12.67 -5.38 5.01
C TYR A 329 -11.47 -6.31 4.81
N SER A 330 -10.81 -6.16 3.67
CA SER A 330 -9.45 -6.64 3.39
C SER A 330 -8.58 -5.47 2.94
N PHE A 331 -7.27 -5.58 3.07
CA PHE A 331 -6.34 -4.62 2.49
C PHE A 331 -5.05 -5.23 1.98
N LEU A 332 -4.36 -4.45 1.16
CA LEU A 332 -3.01 -4.72 0.70
C LEU A 332 -2.14 -3.49 0.99
N GLU A 333 -1.10 -3.70 1.77
CA GLU A 333 -0.20 -2.66 2.26
C GLU A 333 1.25 -3.01 1.93
N ASN A 334 2.05 -1.97 1.67
CA ASN A 334 3.49 -2.01 1.80
C ASN A 334 3.93 -1.28 3.09
N PHE A 335 4.57 -1.98 4.03
CA PHE A 335 5.12 -1.41 5.26
C PHE A 335 6.62 -1.09 5.17
N ASN A 336 7.26 -1.28 4.01
CA ASN A 336 8.67 -0.94 3.78
C ASN A 336 8.81 0.12 2.69
N ASP A 337 9.22 1.33 3.07
CA ASP A 337 9.37 2.48 2.18
C ASP A 337 10.46 2.26 1.11
N GLN A 338 11.41 1.35 1.32
CA GLN A 338 12.43 1.00 0.34
C GLN A 338 11.88 0.12 -0.80
N ASN A 339 10.73 -0.52 -0.60
CA ASN A 339 10.14 -1.50 -1.53
C ASN A 339 8.94 -0.96 -2.33
N GLY A 340 8.71 0.35 -2.33
CA GLY A 340 7.61 0.98 -3.07
C GLY A 340 7.66 0.82 -4.59
N TYR A 341 8.86 0.60 -5.13
CA TYR A 341 9.09 0.32 -6.55
C TYR A 341 8.75 -1.12 -6.96
N LEU A 342 8.42 -1.99 -6.00
CA LEU A 342 7.97 -3.35 -6.26
C LEU A 342 6.44 -3.38 -6.25
N GLY A 343 5.86 -3.94 -7.31
CA GLY A 343 4.44 -4.25 -7.39
C GLY A 343 4.10 -5.47 -6.53
N ARG A 344 2.92 -5.44 -5.93
CA ARG A 344 2.34 -6.55 -5.15
C ARG A 344 0.84 -6.66 -5.45
N SER A 345 0.31 -7.86 -5.37
CA SER A 345 -1.11 -8.15 -5.60
C SER A 345 -1.59 -9.34 -4.78
N GLY A 346 -2.85 -9.29 -4.35
CA GLY A 346 -3.53 -10.38 -3.65
C GLY A 346 -4.92 -10.62 -4.22
N GLN A 347 -5.35 -11.88 -4.22
CA GLN A 347 -6.67 -12.32 -4.65
C GLN A 347 -7.51 -12.72 -3.42
N TYR A 348 -8.72 -12.18 -3.32
CA TYR A 348 -9.63 -12.32 -2.18
C TYR A 348 -10.93 -12.96 -2.66
N ASN A 349 -11.33 -14.06 -2.05
CA ASN A 349 -12.50 -14.82 -2.52
C ASN A 349 -13.33 -15.44 -1.39
N ASN A 350 -14.54 -15.88 -1.76
CA ASN A 350 -15.41 -16.70 -0.92
C ASN A 350 -15.72 -16.02 0.43
N GLN A 351 -16.10 -14.75 0.40
CA GLN A 351 -16.48 -14.01 1.62
C GLN A 351 -17.83 -14.52 2.14
N TRP A 352 -17.87 -14.93 3.41
CA TRP A 352 -19.09 -15.37 4.08
C TRP A 352 -19.16 -14.82 5.49
N ILE A 353 -20.37 -14.47 5.92
CA ILE A 353 -20.67 -14.19 7.33
C ILE A 353 -21.61 -15.27 7.87
N ARG A 354 -21.50 -15.56 9.17
CA ARG A 354 -22.51 -16.36 9.87
C ARG A 354 -23.20 -15.50 10.91
N SER A 355 -24.52 -15.44 10.87
CA SER A 355 -25.32 -14.68 11.84
C SER A 355 -25.37 -15.37 13.21
N THR A 356 -25.83 -14.64 14.22
CA THR A 356 -26.17 -15.18 15.56
C THR A 356 -27.30 -16.22 15.52
N THR A 357 -28.15 -16.20 14.49
CA THR A 357 -29.16 -17.24 14.23
C THR A 357 -28.58 -18.46 13.52
N GLY A 358 -27.29 -18.44 13.20
CA GLY A 358 -26.55 -19.54 12.61
C GLY A 358 -26.64 -19.66 11.09
N VAL A 359 -27.17 -18.64 10.41
CA VAL A 359 -27.34 -18.60 8.96
C VAL A 359 -26.06 -18.08 8.30
N TRP A 360 -25.54 -18.83 7.33
CA TRP A 360 -24.44 -18.39 6.48
C TRP A 360 -24.97 -17.54 5.32
N THR A 361 -24.36 -16.37 5.11
CA THR A 361 -24.68 -15.45 4.01
C THR A 361 -23.42 -15.09 3.24
N GLU A 362 -23.45 -15.30 1.93
CA GLU A 362 -22.35 -14.95 1.04
C GLU A 362 -22.29 -13.43 0.83
N ILE A 363 -21.08 -12.86 0.84
CA ILE A 363 -20.84 -11.49 0.40
C ILE A 363 -20.20 -11.51 -0.98
N THR A 364 -20.89 -10.92 -1.95
CA THR A 364 -20.49 -10.88 -3.37
C THR A 364 -20.14 -9.49 -3.86
N SER A 365 -20.30 -8.47 -3.02
CA SER A 365 -20.02 -7.08 -3.33
C SER A 365 -18.89 -6.54 -2.46
N ALA A 366 -18.03 -5.71 -3.03
CA ALA A 366 -16.96 -5.04 -2.30
C ALA A 366 -16.74 -3.61 -2.81
N ARG A 367 -16.67 -2.64 -1.91
CA ARG A 367 -16.30 -1.25 -2.24
C ARG A 367 -14.78 -1.09 -2.13
N PHE A 368 -14.15 -0.78 -3.25
CA PHE A 368 -12.72 -0.49 -3.34
C PHE A 368 -12.41 0.92 -2.80
N THR A 369 -11.40 1.05 -1.95
CA THR A 369 -10.89 2.34 -1.46
C THR A 369 -9.36 2.34 -1.43
N ALA A 370 -8.76 3.53 -1.34
CA ALA A 370 -7.32 3.71 -1.20
C ALA A 370 -7.03 4.71 -0.07
N ASP A 371 -5.81 4.67 0.48
CA ASP A 371 -5.40 5.50 1.61
C ASP A 371 -5.11 6.97 1.24
N ALA A 372 -4.63 7.73 2.23
CA ALA A 372 -4.30 9.14 2.09
C ALA A 372 -3.21 9.42 1.04
N THR A 373 -2.31 8.47 0.77
CA THR A 373 -1.28 8.63 -0.26
C THR A 373 -1.91 8.72 -1.65
N ALA A 374 -2.96 7.94 -1.89
CA ALA A 374 -3.75 8.01 -3.13
C ALA A 374 -4.61 9.27 -3.19
N THR A 375 -5.32 9.61 -2.11
CA THR A 375 -6.27 10.75 -2.12
C THR A 375 -5.57 12.11 -2.13
N ASN A 376 -4.34 12.20 -1.61
CA ASN A 376 -3.49 13.38 -1.72
C ASN A 376 -2.68 13.43 -3.03
N ASP A 377 -3.01 12.54 -3.97
CA ASP A 377 -2.43 12.44 -5.30
C ASP A 377 -0.90 12.37 -5.32
N GLN A 378 -0.29 11.70 -4.34
CA GLN A 378 1.16 11.52 -4.27
C GLN A 378 1.61 10.33 -5.14
N ARG A 379 0.72 9.32 -5.29
CA ARG A 379 0.94 8.09 -6.06
C ARG A 379 -0.37 7.64 -6.69
N ARG A 380 -0.32 7.06 -7.90
CA ARG A 380 -1.48 6.52 -8.64
C ARG A 380 -1.35 5.06 -9.04
N ASP A 381 -0.36 4.33 -8.55
CA ASP A 381 -0.21 2.90 -8.77
C ASP A 381 -1.00 2.09 -7.73
N TYR A 382 -2.32 2.24 -7.80
CA TYR A 382 -3.31 1.51 -7.02
C TYR A 382 -4.41 0.93 -7.92
N ALA A 383 -4.84 -0.30 -7.63
CA ALA A 383 -5.95 -0.93 -8.33
C ALA A 383 -6.64 -1.97 -7.44
N GLY A 384 -7.90 -2.21 -7.74
CA GLY A 384 -8.68 -3.31 -7.19
C GLY A 384 -9.92 -3.52 -8.04
N GLY A 385 -10.54 -4.68 -7.92
CA GLY A 385 -11.68 -5.03 -8.76
C GLY A 385 -11.96 -6.52 -8.76
N VAL A 386 -12.62 -6.99 -9.81
CA VAL A 386 -12.77 -8.42 -10.09
C VAL A 386 -11.78 -8.79 -11.19
N ASP A 387 -10.99 -9.83 -10.94
CA ASP A 387 -10.10 -10.40 -11.94
C ASP A 387 -10.92 -11.29 -12.87
N ASN A 388 -11.04 -10.90 -14.14
CA ASN A 388 -11.84 -11.61 -15.14
C ASN A 388 -11.39 -13.06 -15.36
N SER A 389 -10.10 -13.38 -15.13
CA SER A 389 -9.57 -14.72 -15.35
C SER A 389 -9.94 -15.70 -14.23
N THR A 390 -10.10 -15.20 -13.00
CA THR A 390 -10.36 -16.03 -11.82
C THR A 390 -11.77 -15.85 -11.25
N GLY A 391 -12.45 -14.75 -11.59
CA GLY A 391 -13.72 -14.32 -10.99
C GLY A 391 -13.59 -13.83 -9.55
N ARG A 392 -12.37 -13.71 -9.01
CA ARG A 392 -12.10 -13.32 -7.62
C ARG A 392 -11.93 -11.80 -7.52
N PHE A 393 -12.11 -11.25 -6.32
CA PHE A 393 -11.66 -9.89 -6.09
C PHE A 393 -10.14 -9.83 -6.07
N PHE A 394 -9.55 -8.72 -6.49
CA PHE A 394 -8.13 -8.47 -6.34
C PHE A 394 -7.85 -7.08 -5.76
N LEU A 395 -6.69 -6.97 -5.13
CA LEU A 395 -6.04 -5.70 -4.81
C LEU A 395 -4.63 -5.71 -5.41
N LYS A 396 -4.17 -4.55 -5.84
CA LYS A 396 -2.82 -4.34 -6.40
C LYS A 396 -2.33 -2.94 -6.06
N ASN A 397 -1.08 -2.83 -5.59
CA ASN A 397 -0.44 -1.53 -5.40
C ASN A 397 1.08 -1.58 -5.59
N GLY A 398 1.70 -0.40 -5.66
CA GLY A 398 3.14 -0.25 -5.83
C GLY A 398 3.61 -0.63 -7.23
N GLY A 399 4.92 -0.51 -7.48
CA GLY A 399 5.51 -0.91 -8.76
C GLY A 399 5.30 0.06 -9.92
N PHE A 400 4.67 1.21 -9.67
CA PHE A 400 4.55 2.30 -10.66
C PHE A 400 3.87 1.88 -11.97
N PHE A 401 2.87 0.99 -11.91
CA PHE A 401 2.07 0.65 -13.08
C PHE A 401 1.19 1.84 -13.52
N ALA A 402 0.85 1.91 -14.82
CA ALA A 402 0.21 3.08 -15.41
C ALA A 402 -1.31 3.15 -15.17
N ASP A 403 -1.98 2.01 -15.26
CA ASP A 403 -3.45 1.90 -15.22
C ASP A 403 -3.95 1.70 -13.79
N TYR A 404 -4.79 2.61 -13.33
CA TYR A 404 -5.32 2.61 -11.97
C TYR A 404 -6.83 2.59 -11.98
N VAL A 405 -7.41 2.18 -10.86
CA VAL A 405 -8.86 2.11 -10.68
C VAL A 405 -9.30 3.25 -9.78
N ASN A 406 -10.39 3.92 -10.12
CA ASN A 406 -10.98 4.94 -9.26
C ASN A 406 -11.41 4.30 -7.92
N TYR A 407 -10.87 4.80 -6.82
CA TYR A 407 -11.37 4.45 -5.49
C TYR A 407 -12.82 4.91 -5.33
N ASN A 408 -13.51 4.35 -4.33
CA ASN A 408 -14.96 4.43 -4.13
C ASN A 408 -15.81 3.71 -5.19
N THR A 409 -15.21 2.84 -6.00
CA THR A 409 -15.94 1.97 -6.93
C THR A 409 -16.41 0.71 -6.20
N THR A 410 -17.66 0.31 -6.42
CA THR A 410 -18.19 -0.97 -5.94
C THR A 410 -18.09 -2.01 -7.05
N PHE A 411 -17.53 -3.17 -6.71
CA PHE A 411 -17.40 -4.31 -7.58
C PHE A 411 -18.27 -5.46 -7.10
N THR A 412 -18.70 -6.31 -8.01
CA THR A 412 -19.49 -7.51 -7.68
C THR A 412 -18.91 -8.71 -8.41
N ARG A 413 -18.60 -9.77 -7.65
CA ARG A 413 -18.22 -11.07 -8.19
C ARG A 413 -19.44 -11.98 -8.28
N SER A 414 -19.35 -13.03 -9.09
CA SER A 414 -20.36 -14.08 -9.11
C SER A 414 -20.41 -14.80 -7.75
N ALA A 415 -21.63 -15.12 -7.31
CA ALA A 415 -21.87 -15.93 -6.12
C ALA A 415 -21.33 -17.36 -6.34
N THR A 416 -20.68 -17.93 -5.33
CA THR A 416 -20.35 -19.36 -5.32
C THR A 416 -21.54 -20.19 -4.85
N GLY A 417 -22.40 -19.62 -3.99
CA GLY A 417 -23.56 -20.29 -3.43
C GLY A 417 -23.24 -21.43 -2.44
N VAL A 418 -21.96 -21.66 -2.14
CA VAL A 418 -21.50 -22.75 -1.26
C VAL A 418 -20.82 -22.16 -0.03
N ALA A 419 -21.48 -22.31 1.12
CA ALA A 419 -20.95 -21.88 2.41
C ALA A 419 -19.64 -22.63 2.75
N PRO A 420 -18.73 -22.02 3.52
CA PRO A 420 -17.46 -22.65 3.87
C PRO A 420 -17.69 -23.93 4.69
N THR A 421 -16.97 -24.99 4.34
CA THR A 421 -16.96 -26.24 5.12
C THR A 421 -16.08 -26.07 6.36
N VAL A 422 -16.70 -25.64 7.46
CA VAL A 422 -16.06 -25.54 8.78
C VAL A 422 -16.99 -26.05 9.88
N ASN A 423 -16.50 -26.97 10.71
CA ASN A 423 -17.20 -27.38 11.92
C ASN A 423 -16.81 -26.44 13.06
N LEU A 424 -17.63 -25.42 13.31
CA LEU A 424 -17.38 -24.39 14.32
C LEU A 424 -17.32 -24.95 15.75
N ASN A 425 -17.91 -26.13 16.00
CA ASN A 425 -17.93 -26.77 17.32
C ASN A 425 -16.64 -27.55 17.63
N THR A 426 -15.80 -27.79 16.62
CA THR A 426 -14.56 -28.58 16.77
C THR A 426 -13.33 -27.77 16.36
N LEU A 427 -13.44 -26.44 16.32
CA LEU A 427 -12.27 -25.57 16.16
C LEU A 427 -11.38 -25.68 17.42
N PRO A 428 -10.04 -25.69 17.26
CA PRO A 428 -9.12 -25.71 18.39
C PRO A 428 -9.12 -24.42 19.22
#